data_AF-A0A5S9MIZ7-F1
#
_entry.id   AF-A0A5S9MIZ7-F1
#
_cell.length_a   1.000
_cell.length_b   1.000
_cell.length_c   1.000
_cell.angle_alpha   90.00
_cell.angle_beta   90.00
_cell.angle_gamma   90.00
#
_symmetry.space_group_name_H-M   'P 1'
#
loop_
_entity.id
_entity.type
_entity.pdbx_description
1 polymer ?
#
loop_
_entity_poly.entity_id
_entity_poly.type
_entity_poly.pdbx_seq_one_letter_code
_entity_poly.pdbx_strand_id
1 'polypeptide(L)'
;MIEKKKVKEGVEVRFIYDAAGSIRFSRKDIKRLKQAGVKVAPFLPLKYGFFNQKFNFRNHRKIVIIDGETGFVGGLNVGKEYVGRDEKIGFWRDTHAMLKGEAVQTLHPFFMLDWGVCIR
;
A
#
# COMPACT_ATOMS: atom_id res chain seq x y z
N MET A 1 -5.07 1.24 -16.02
CA MET A 1 -4.42 0.96 -14.72
C MET A 1 -3.08 0.32 -15.00
N ILE A 2 -2.00 0.90 -14.48
CA ILE A 2 -0.62 0.49 -14.75
C ILE A 2 -0.38 -0.94 -14.23
N GLU A 3 -0.98 -1.29 -13.10
CA GLU A 3 -0.73 -2.57 -12.40
C GLU A 3 -1.19 -3.75 -13.25
N LYS A 4 -2.37 -3.63 -13.88
CA LYS A 4 -2.90 -4.65 -14.80
C LYS A 4 -2.02 -4.81 -16.04
N LYS A 5 -1.45 -3.72 -16.54
CA LYS A 5 -0.53 -3.76 -17.68
C LYS A 5 0.75 -4.49 -17.28
N LYS A 6 1.32 -4.16 -16.11
CA LYS A 6 2.53 -4.79 -15.60
C LYS A 6 2.37 -6.28 -15.33
N VAL A 7 1.25 -6.71 -14.76
CA VAL A 7 0.97 -8.15 -14.61
C VAL A 7 0.91 -8.87 -15.96
N LYS A 8 0.31 -8.26 -16.99
CA LYS A 8 0.30 -8.82 -18.35
C LYS A 8 1.68 -8.90 -19.00
N GLU A 9 2.60 -8.03 -18.59
CA GLU A 9 4.01 -8.06 -18.99
C GLU A 9 4.82 -9.11 -18.21
N GLY A 10 4.19 -9.88 -17.32
CA GLY A 10 4.85 -10.92 -16.52
C GLY A 10 5.42 -10.42 -15.19
N VAL A 11 5.21 -9.16 -14.83
CA VAL A 11 5.69 -8.60 -13.56
C VAL A 11 4.84 -9.06 -12.40
N GLU A 12 5.49 -9.57 -11.34
CA GLU A 12 4.81 -9.90 -10.10
C GLU A 12 4.47 -8.63 -9.31
N VAL A 13 3.17 -8.40 -9.04
CA VAL A 13 2.72 -7.24 -8.27
C VAL A 13 2.10 -7.71 -6.95
N ARG A 14 2.70 -7.29 -5.83
CA ARG A 14 2.17 -7.48 -4.47
C ARG A 14 1.66 -6.15 -3.91
N PHE A 15 0.48 -6.17 -3.30
CA PHE A 15 -0.17 -4.99 -2.75
C PHE A 15 -0.75 -5.27 -1.37
N ILE A 16 -0.22 -4.57 -0.36
CA ILE A 16 -0.74 -4.57 1.01
C ILE A 16 -1.55 -3.30 1.21
N TYR A 17 -2.69 -3.42 1.88
CA TYR A 17 -3.46 -2.26 2.34
C TYR A 17 -3.88 -2.45 3.79
N ASP A 18 -3.93 -1.36 4.53
CA ASP A 18 -4.41 -1.36 5.90
C ASP A 18 -5.94 -1.44 5.91
N ALA A 19 -6.53 -2.52 6.42
CA ALA A 19 -7.98 -2.73 6.37
C ALA A 19 -8.81 -1.64 7.09
N ALA A 20 -8.29 -1.05 8.16
CA ALA A 20 -8.96 0.04 8.88
C ALA A 20 -8.71 1.39 8.20
N GLY A 21 -7.45 1.71 7.88
CA GLY A 21 -7.04 2.94 7.20
C GLY A 21 -7.56 3.05 5.77
N SER A 22 -7.97 1.94 5.16
CA SER A 22 -8.49 1.88 3.80
C SER A 22 -9.98 1.51 3.78
N ILE A 23 -10.78 1.96 4.74
CA ILE A 23 -12.22 1.61 4.80
C ILE A 23 -13.01 2.01 3.54
N ARG A 24 -12.55 3.04 2.82
CA ARG A 24 -13.11 3.49 1.54
C ARG A 24 -12.63 2.68 0.34
N PHE A 25 -11.64 1.80 0.52
CA PHE A 25 -11.13 0.94 -0.54
C PHE A 25 -12.09 -0.22 -0.79
N SER A 26 -12.84 -0.11 -1.89
CA SER A 26 -14.01 -0.96 -2.10
C SER A 26 -13.65 -2.42 -2.37
N ARG A 27 -14.55 -3.34 -1.97
CA ARG A 27 -14.45 -4.77 -2.34
C ARG A 27 -14.40 -4.97 -3.86
N LYS A 28 -15.04 -4.09 -4.63
CA LYS A 28 -15.02 -4.10 -6.09
C LYS A 28 -13.61 -3.83 -6.63
N ASP A 29 -12.91 -2.84 -6.06
CA ASP A 29 -11.54 -2.53 -6.45
C ASP A 29 -10.55 -3.64 -6.09
N ILE A 30 -10.70 -4.22 -4.89
CA ILE A 30 -9.90 -5.37 -4.46
C ILE A 30 -10.12 -6.55 -5.43
N LYS A 31 -11.38 -6.88 -5.74
CA LYS A 31 -11.72 -7.95 -6.68
C LYS A 31 -11.13 -7.68 -8.07
N ARG A 32 -11.21 -6.44 -8.55
CA ARG A 32 -10.64 -6.02 -9.84
C ARG A 32 -9.13 -6.20 -9.89
N LEU A 33 -8.40 -5.86 -8.83
CA LEU A 33 -6.94 -6.06 -8.76
C LEU A 33 -6.58 -7.55 -8.74
N LYS A 34 -7.27 -8.35 -7.92
CA LYS A 34 -7.07 -9.81 -7.86
C LYS A 34 -7.33 -10.48 -9.21
N GLN A 35 -8.42 -10.09 -9.89
CA GLN A 35 -8.73 -10.59 -11.25
C GLN A 35 -7.70 -10.14 -12.30
N ALA A 36 -6.99 -9.05 -12.06
CA ALA A 36 -5.89 -8.62 -12.90
C ALA A 36 -4.58 -9.37 -12.62
N GLY A 37 -4.57 -10.30 -11.65
CA GLY A 37 -3.40 -11.10 -11.24
C GLY A 37 -2.51 -10.42 -10.19
N VAL A 38 -2.95 -9.29 -9.62
CA VAL A 38 -2.25 -8.66 -8.50
C VAL A 38 -2.46 -9.47 -7.22
N LYS A 39 -1.39 -9.78 -6.50
CA LYS A 39 -1.45 -10.41 -5.19
C LYS A 39 -1.84 -9.32 -4.18
N VAL A 40 -3.07 -9.37 -3.67
CA VAL A 40 -3.61 -8.37 -2.74
C VAL A 40 -3.88 -8.96 -1.37
N ALA A 41 -3.32 -8.37 -0.31
CA ALA A 41 -3.47 -8.85 1.06
C ALA A 41 -3.86 -7.71 2.03
N PRO A 42 -4.89 -7.88 2.87
CA PRO A 42 -5.24 -6.91 3.91
C PRO A 42 -4.32 -7.05 5.13
N PHE A 43 -3.82 -5.92 5.66
CA PHE A 43 -3.18 -5.87 6.96
C PHE A 43 -4.22 -5.75 8.07
N LEU A 44 -4.15 -6.66 9.05
CA LEU A 44 -5.07 -6.78 10.19
C LEU A 44 -6.54 -6.58 9.80
N PRO A 45 -7.17 -7.56 9.12
CA PRO A 45 -8.56 -7.45 8.70
C PRO A 45 -9.48 -7.23 9.90
N LEU A 46 -10.42 -6.29 9.76
CA LEU A 46 -11.42 -5.99 10.78
C LEU A 46 -12.37 -7.18 10.91
N LYS A 47 -12.21 -7.98 11.97
CA LYS A 47 -13.17 -9.04 12.34
C LYS A 47 -14.20 -8.45 13.30
N TYR A 48 -15.48 -8.71 13.05
CA TYR A 48 -16.56 -8.27 13.93
C TYR A 48 -16.34 -8.79 15.36
N GLY A 49 -16.52 -7.92 16.37
CA GLY A 49 -16.53 -8.30 17.79
C GLY A 49 -15.18 -8.23 18.55
N PHE A 50 -14.07 -7.89 17.89
CA PHE A 50 -12.75 -7.79 18.54
C PHE A 50 -12.22 -6.35 18.59
N PHE A 51 -12.76 -5.53 19.50
CA PHE A 51 -12.11 -4.28 19.91
C PHE A 51 -11.11 -4.61 21.02
N ASN A 52 -9.87 -4.94 20.63
CA ASN A 52 -8.75 -5.07 21.56
C ASN A 52 -7.70 -3.98 21.28
N GLN A 53 -6.69 -3.85 22.16
CA GLN A 53 -5.60 -2.88 22.01
C GLN A 53 -4.85 -2.97 20.66
N LYS A 54 -5.01 -4.06 19.90
CA LYS A 54 -4.36 -4.23 18.59
C LYS A 54 -4.98 -3.36 17.49
N PHE A 55 -6.10 -2.68 17.75
CA PHE A 55 -6.66 -1.71 16.82
C PHE A 55 -5.65 -0.60 16.47
N ASN A 56 -4.80 -0.21 17.41
CA ASN A 56 -3.78 0.83 17.20
C ASN A 56 -2.54 0.31 16.45
N PHE A 57 -2.33 -1.01 16.35
CA PHE A 57 -1.21 -1.58 15.60
C PHE A 57 -1.53 -1.63 14.10
N ARG A 58 -1.71 -0.47 13.47
CA ARG A 58 -2.00 -0.38 12.03
C ARG A 58 -0.71 -0.32 11.22
N ASN A 59 -0.76 -0.77 9.96
CA ASN A 59 0.36 -0.56 9.06
C ASN A 59 0.27 0.87 8.50
N HIS A 60 1.20 1.72 8.94
CA HIS A 60 1.28 3.11 8.50
C HIS A 60 2.43 3.36 7.51
N ARG A 61 3.16 2.33 7.09
CA ARG A 61 4.25 2.47 6.13
C ARG A 61 3.67 2.71 4.73
N LYS A 62 4.14 3.74 4.03
CA LYS A 62 3.84 3.96 2.62
C LYS A 62 5.11 3.67 1.84
N ILE A 63 5.22 2.43 1.36
CA ILE A 63 6.41 1.91 0.70
C ILE A 63 6.02 1.41 -0.68
N VAL A 64 6.81 1.78 -1.69
CA VAL A 64 6.77 1.17 -3.02
C VAL A 64 8.18 0.70 -3.36
N ILE A 65 8.30 -0.51 -3.90
CA ILE A 65 9.58 -1.08 -4.31
C ILE A 65 9.40 -1.64 -5.72
N ILE A 66 10.29 -1.26 -6.62
CA ILE A 66 10.28 -1.64 -8.03
C ILE A 66 11.62 -2.31 -8.31
N ASP A 67 11.56 -3.58 -8.70
CA ASP A 67 12.69 -4.43 -9.10
C ASP A 67 13.86 -4.51 -8.08
N GLY A 68 13.63 -4.07 -6.84
CA GLY A 68 14.67 -3.97 -5.80
C GLY A 68 15.63 -2.79 -5.98
N GLU A 69 15.46 -1.97 -7.02
CA GLU A 69 16.39 -0.90 -7.39
C GLU A 69 15.84 0.51 -7.17
N THR A 70 14.52 0.68 -7.25
CA THR A 70 13.85 1.96 -7.00
C THR A 70 12.83 1.81 -5.88
N GLY A 71 12.92 2.70 -4.89
CA GLY A 71 12.07 2.71 -3.72
C GLY A 71 11.39 4.05 -3.52
N PHE A 72 10.18 4.05 -2.98
CA PHE A 72 9.51 5.26 -2.51
C PHE A 72 9.08 5.08 -1.06
N VAL A 73 9.32 6.09 -0.23
CA VAL A 73 8.92 6.09 1.18
C VAL A 73 8.65 7.52 1.67
N GLY A 74 7.68 7.69 2.57
CA GLY A 74 7.36 8.98 3.17
C GLY A 74 5.94 9.03 3.74
N GLY A 75 5.35 10.23 3.80
CA GLY A 75 4.04 10.46 4.41
C GLY A 75 2.83 10.30 3.48
N LEU A 76 3.03 10.52 2.18
CA LEU A 76 1.94 10.44 1.18
C LEU A 76 1.37 9.01 1.04
N ASN A 77 0.05 8.88 1.12
CA ASN A 77 -0.66 7.69 0.64
C ASN A 77 -0.93 7.79 -0.87
N VAL A 78 -1.60 6.77 -1.44
CA VAL A 78 -2.11 6.82 -2.82
C VAL A 78 -3.51 7.42 -2.80
N GLY A 79 -3.60 8.71 -3.11
CA GLY A 79 -4.86 9.47 -3.03
C GLY A 79 -4.87 10.72 -3.90
N LYS A 80 -6.05 11.29 -4.14
CA LYS A 80 -6.23 12.54 -4.93
C LYS A 80 -6.12 13.79 -4.08
N GLU A 81 -6.31 13.66 -2.77
CA GLU A 81 -6.23 14.73 -1.76
C GLU A 81 -4.88 15.47 -1.81
N TYR A 82 -3.81 14.77 -2.16
CA TYR A 82 -2.45 15.34 -2.22
C TYR A 82 -2.20 16.25 -3.44
N VAL A 83 -3.13 16.28 -4.41
CA VAL A 83 -3.00 17.13 -5.61
C VAL A 83 -3.37 18.59 -5.30
N GLY A 84 -3.94 18.88 -4.11
CA GLY A 84 -4.28 20.24 -3.69
C GLY A 84 -5.45 20.88 -4.45
N ARG A 85 -6.30 20.06 -5.07
CA ARG A 85 -7.48 20.51 -5.85
C ARG A 85 -8.80 20.42 -5.09
N ASP A 86 -8.78 19.87 -3.88
CA ASP A 86 -9.95 19.80 -3.02
C ASP A 86 -9.99 21.06 -2.15
N GLU A 87 -11.00 21.92 -2.34
CA GLU A 87 -11.14 23.18 -1.61
C GLU A 87 -11.33 22.98 -0.10
N LYS A 88 -11.87 21.84 0.34
CA LYS A 88 -12.09 21.55 1.77
C LYS A 88 -10.80 21.09 2.46
N ILE A 89 -9.94 20.40 1.72
CA ILE A 89 -8.66 19.89 2.23
C ILE A 89 -7.57 20.95 2.06
N GLY A 90 -7.62 21.71 0.96
CA GLY A 90 -6.59 22.68 0.58
C GLY A 90 -5.28 22.02 0.15
N PHE A 91 -4.19 22.78 0.26
CA PHE A 91 -2.85 22.28 -0.05
C PHE A 91 -2.34 21.36 1.07
N TRP A 92 -2.22 20.06 0.77
CA TRP A 92 -1.65 19.10 1.69
C TRP A 92 -0.13 19.08 1.59
N ARG A 93 0.55 19.67 2.58
CA ARG A 93 2.01 19.61 2.68
C ARG A 93 2.44 18.29 3.31
N ASP A 94 3.13 17.46 2.54
CA ASP A 94 3.80 16.25 3.03
C ASP A 94 5.17 16.08 2.33
N THR A 95 5.92 15.04 2.68
CA THR A 95 7.21 14.73 2.09
C THR A 95 7.28 13.26 1.71
N HIS A 96 7.81 12.99 0.53
CA HIS A 96 8.04 11.65 0.03
C HIS A 96 9.40 11.62 -0.66
N ALA A 97 10.17 10.58 -0.39
CA ALA A 97 11.50 10.40 -0.93
C ALA A 97 11.48 9.27 -1.96
N MET A 98 12.17 9.49 -3.08
CA MET A 98 12.55 8.43 -4.01
C MET A 98 13.97 8.01 -3.68
N LEU A 99 14.17 6.73 -3.44
CA LEU A 99 15.45 6.10 -3.20
C LEU A 99 15.87 5.29 -4.44
N LYS A 100 17.17 5.21 -4.69
CA LYS A 100 17.77 4.38 -5.73
C LYS A 100 18.96 3.60 -5.19
N GLY A 101 19.23 2.44 -5.78
CA GLY A 101 20.37 1.60 -5.44
C GLY A 101 20.23 0.93 -4.07
N GLU A 102 21.35 0.73 -3.37
CA GLU A 102 21.41 -0.09 -2.15
C GLU A 102 20.48 0.37 -1.03
N ALA A 103 20.16 1.67 -0.97
CA ALA A 103 19.21 2.20 0.02
C ALA A 103 17.84 1.52 -0.05
N VAL A 104 17.41 1.05 -1.24
CA VAL A 104 16.13 0.36 -1.45
C VAL A 104 16.10 -1.00 -0.78
N GLN A 105 17.25 -1.66 -0.63
CA GLN A 105 17.35 -2.97 0.01
C GLN A 105 16.94 -2.95 1.48
N THR A 106 16.96 -1.77 2.12
CA THR A 106 16.45 -1.62 3.49
C THR A 106 14.93 -1.70 3.56
N LEU A 107 14.21 -1.31 2.50
CA LEU A 107 12.74 -1.31 2.46
C LEU A 107 12.18 -2.72 2.22
N HIS A 108 12.89 -3.54 1.46
CA HIS A 108 12.40 -4.84 0.99
C HIS A 108 12.11 -5.82 2.14
N PRO A 109 12.97 -5.99 3.15
CA PRO A 109 12.68 -6.83 4.32
C PRO A 109 11.43 -6.38 5.07
N PHE A 110 11.24 -5.07 5.26
CA PHE A 110 10.05 -4.54 5.94
C PHE A 110 8.77 -4.87 5.18
N PHE A 111 8.77 -4.70 3.86
CA PHE A 111 7.63 -5.07 3.04
C PHE A 111 7.35 -6.57 3.10
N MET A 112 8.38 -7.42 3.01
CA MET A 112 8.21 -8.88 3.02
C MET A 112 7.76 -9.41 4.38
N LEU A 113 8.21 -8.81 5.49
CA LEU A 113 7.71 -9.12 6.83
C LEU A 113 6.22 -8.78 6.96
N ASP A 114 5.82 -7.58 6.53
CA ASP A 114 4.42 -7.15 6.55
C ASP A 114 3.57 -8.07 5.64
N TRP A 115 4.10 -8.43 4.46
CA TRP A 115 3.45 -9.38 3.55
C TRP A 115 3.22 -10.73 4.21
N GLY A 116 4.24 -11.27 4.88
CA GLY A 116 4.17 -12.53 5.62
C GLY A 116 3.12 -12.51 6.74
N VAL A 117 2.94 -11.38 7.41
CA VAL A 117 1.86 -11.21 8.40
C VAL A 117 0.48 -11.22 7.74
N CYS A 118 0.34 -10.68 6.53
CA CYS A 118 -0.95 -10.58 5.85
C CYS A 118 -1.43 -11.87 5.18
N ILE A 119 -0.51 -12.76 4.79
CA ILE A 119 -0.85 -14.00 4.06
C ILE A 119 -0.90 -15.26 4.95
N ARG A 120 -0.64 -15.11 6.25
CA ARG A 120 -0.89 -16.14 7.27
C ARG A 120 -2.36 -16.12 7.69
#